data_AF-A0A0Q9X0L3-F1
#
_entry.id   AF-A0A0Q9X0L3-F1
#
_cell.length_a   1.000
_cell.length_b   1.000
_cell.length_c   1.000
_cell.angle_alpha   90.00
_cell.angle_beta   90.00
_cell.angle_gamma   90.00
#
_symmetry.space_group_name_H-M   'P 1'
#
loop_
_entity.id
_entity.type
_entity.pdbx_description
1 polymer ?
#
loop_
_entity_poly.entity_id
_entity_poly.type
_entity_poly.pdbx_seq_one_letter_code
_entity_poly.pdbx_strand_id
1 'polypeptide(L)' 'MKTPVFGELNTFEVSVLCSLMPAVFIFLWSLITGDIKNFEGSRLAYSEYTAKDPINCYQNYVEQKSKDT' A
#
# COMPACT_ATOMS: atom_id res chain seq x y z
N MET A 1 3.16 41.58 -9.34
CA MET A 1 4.24 41.18 -8.42
C MET A 1 5.09 40.15 -9.16
N LYS A 2 6.38 40.41 -9.42
CA LYS A 2 7.27 39.47 -10.12
C LYS A 2 7.90 38.52 -9.10
N THR A 3 7.44 37.28 -9.05
CA THR A 3 8.09 36.20 -8.27
C THR A 3 9.11 35.50 -9.16
N PRO A 4 10.43 35.67 -8.92
CA PRO A 4 11.51 35.34 -9.88
C PRO A 4 11.73 33.84 -10.17
N VAL A 5 10.87 32.95 -9.67
CA VAL A 5 10.95 31.49 -9.87
C VAL A 5 10.04 31.00 -11.00
N PHE A 6 9.00 31.77 -11.32
CA PHE A 6 8.10 31.49 -12.43
C PHE A 6 8.10 32.74 -13.33
N GLY A 7 8.05 32.57 -14.65
CA GLY A 7 7.97 33.68 -15.60
C GLY A 7 6.70 34.54 -15.41
N GLU A 8 6.27 35.26 -16.44
CA GLU A 8 4.96 35.91 -16.40
C GLU A 8 3.85 34.84 -16.40
N LEU A 9 3.42 34.44 -15.20
CA LEU A 9 2.30 33.52 -15.01
C LEU A 9 0.99 34.24 -15.33
N ASN A 10 0.22 33.69 -16.26
CA ASN A 10 -1.12 34.19 -16.54
C ASN A 10 -2.10 33.72 -15.45
N THR A 11 -3.23 34.42 -15.30
CA THR A 11 -4.30 34.11 -14.32
C THR A 11 -4.79 32.66 -14.44
N PHE A 12 -4.84 32.10 -15.66
CA PHE A 12 -5.16 30.70 -15.88
C PHE A 12 -4.14 29.76 -15.21
N GLU A 13 -2.84 30.00 -15.41
CA GLU A 13 -1.78 29.16 -14.87
C GLU A 13 -1.74 29.25 -13.34
N VAL A 14 -1.97 30.44 -12.77
CA VAL A 14 -2.13 30.63 -11.32
C VAL A 14 -3.33 29.84 -10.79
N SER A 15 -4.46 29.85 -11.50
CA SER A 15 -5.64 29.08 -11.12
C SER A 15 -5.34 27.57 -11.12
N VAL A 16 -4.67 27.05 -12.15
CA VAL A 16 -4.25 25.65 -12.24
C VAL A 16 -3.28 25.28 -11.11
N LEU A 17 -2.28 26.12 -10.85
CA LEU A 17 -1.30 25.94 -9.78
C LEU A 17 -1.94 25.94 -8.39
N CYS A 18 -2.92 26.78 -8.14
CA CYS A 18 -3.54 26.92 -6.82
C CYS A 18 -4.74 25.99 -6.59
N SER A 19 -5.30 25.38 -7.63
CA SER A 19 -6.48 24.51 -7.50
C SER A 19 -6.22 23.08 -7.98
N LEU A 20 -6.01 22.90 -9.28
CA LEU A 20 -5.91 21.59 -9.91
C LEU A 20 -4.70 20.81 -9.40
N MET A 21 -3.53 21.45 -9.31
CA MET A 21 -2.31 20.81 -8.84
C MET A 21 -2.44 20.27 -7.39
N PRO A 22 -2.89 21.08 -6.39
CA PRO A 22 -3.18 20.58 -5.05
C PRO A 22 -4.25 19.49 -5.01
N ALA A 23 -5.32 19.61 -5.78
CA ALA A 23 -6.40 18.63 -5.80
C ALA A 23 -5.93 17.26 -6.29
N VAL A 24 -5.16 17.24 -7.39
CA VAL A 24 -4.57 16.01 -7.92
C VAL A 24 -3.58 15.41 -6.92
N PHE A 25 -2.75 16.24 -6.28
CA PHE A 25 -1.81 15.78 -5.25
C PHE A 25 -2.54 15.10 -4.08
N ILE A 26 -3.57 15.73 -3.52
CA ILE A 26 -4.36 15.19 -2.40
C ILE A 26 -5.03 13.87 -2.81
N PHE A 27 -5.60 13.83 -4.01
CA PHE A 27 -6.25 12.62 -4.52
C PHE A 27 -5.25 11.46 -4.63
N LEU A 28 -4.11 11.66 -5.27
CA LEU A 28 -3.07 10.63 -5.39
C LEU A 28 -2.53 10.21 -4.02
N TRP A 29 -2.31 11.16 -3.12
CA TRP A 29 -1.86 10.88 -1.75
C TRP A 29 -2.88 10.03 -0.98
N SER A 30 -4.18 10.29 -1.16
CA SER A 30 -5.25 9.51 -0.54
C SER A 30 -5.26 8.05 -1.01
N LEU A 31 -5.02 7.81 -2.31
CA LEU A 31 -4.92 6.46 -2.87
C LEU A 31 -3.71 5.72 -2.31
N ILE A 32 -2.53 6.33 -2.32
CA ILE A 32 -1.30 5.74 -1.77
C ILE A 32 -1.48 5.40 -0.28
N THR A 33 -2.05 6.33 0.50
CA THR A 33 -2.29 6.11 1.93
C THR A 33 -3.32 4.99 2.15
N GLY A 34 -4.34 4.91 1.29
CA GLY A 34 -5.31 3.81 1.28
C GLY A 34 -4.65 2.46 1.04
N ASP A 35 -3.77 2.38 0.03
CA ASP A 35 -3.05 1.15 -0.31
C ASP A 35 -2.11 0.70 0.80
N ILE A 36 -1.39 1.63 1.46
CA ILE A 36 -0.52 1.29 2.60
C ILE A 36 -1.34 0.67 3.74
N LYS A 37 -2.47 1.29 4.09
CA LYS A 37 -3.37 0.76 5.13
C LYS A 37 -3.97 -0.59 4.73
N ASN A 38 -4.35 -0.75 3.47
CA ASN A 38 -4.87 -2.00 2.93
C ASN A 38 -3.82 -3.12 2.99
N PHE A 39 -2.57 -2.79 2.67
CA PHE A 39 -1.45 -3.75 2.73
C PHE A 39 -1.15 -4.18 4.17
N GLU A 40 -1.13 -3.25 5.13
CA GLU A 40 -0.93 -3.56 6.54
C GLU A 40 -2.06 -4.44 7.10
N GLY A 41 -3.31 -4.09 6.80
CA GLY A 41 -4.48 -4.90 7.18
C GLY A 41 -4.46 -6.29 6.55
N SER A 42 -4.08 -6.39 5.28
CA SER A 42 -3.94 -7.67 4.58
C SER A 42 -2.85 -8.53 5.23
N ARG A 43 -1.69 -7.94 5.56
CA ARG A 43 -0.58 -8.65 6.22
C ARG A 43 -0.99 -9.21 7.59
N LEU A 44 -1.70 -8.40 8.39
CA LEU A 44 -2.22 -8.85 9.68
C LEU A 44 -3.21 -10.00 9.51
N ALA A 45 -4.20 -9.86 8.61
CA ALA A 45 -5.18 -10.90 8.34
C ALA A 45 -4.54 -12.22 7.86
N TYR A 46 -3.57 -12.16 6.94
CA TYR A 46 -2.81 -13.34 6.50
C TYR A 46 -2.02 -13.98 7.65
N SER A 47 -1.37 -13.18 8.50
CA SER A 47 -0.60 -13.69 9.63
C SER A 47 -1.50 -14.34 10.70
N GLU A 48 -2.65 -13.75 11.01
CA GLU A 48 -3.61 -14.31 11.96
C GLU A 48 -4.25 -15.59 11.44
N TYR A 49 -4.55 -15.65 10.13
CA TYR A 49 -5.12 -16.85 9.51
C TYR A 49 -4.10 -17.99 9.46
N THR A 50 -2.83 -17.69 9.12
CA THR A 50 -1.74 -18.68 9.11
C THR A 50 -1.40 -19.14 10.53
N ALA A 51 -1.47 -18.26 11.53
CA ALA A 51 -1.25 -18.61 12.94
C ALA A 51 -2.40 -19.43 13.56
N LYS A 52 -3.62 -19.30 13.02
CA LYS A 52 -4.79 -20.10 13.42
C LYS A 52 -4.85 -21.46 12.73
N ASP A 53 -4.04 -21.72 11.71
CA ASP A 53 -3.86 -23.05 11.13
C ASP A 53 -2.85 -23.84 11.98
N PRO A 54 -3.28 -24.80 12.83
CA PRO A 54 -2.38 -25.55 13.69
C PRO A 54 -1.55 -26.59 12.91
N ILE A 55 -1.77 -26.72 11.61
CA ILE A 55 -1.14 -27.72 10.74
C ILE A 55 -0.21 -27.01 9.78
N ASN A 56 0.81 -26.36 10.32
CA ASN A 56 2.19 -26.72 10.06
C ASN A 56 2.48 -27.58 8.82
N CYS A 57 2.24 -27.04 7.63
CA CYS A 57 2.53 -27.70 6.35
C CYS A 57 4.04 -27.95 6.11
N TYR A 58 4.91 -27.58 7.07
CA TYR A 58 6.36 -27.62 6.94
C TYR A 58 7.10 -28.43 8.02
N GLN A 59 6.47 -28.98 9.07
CA GLN A 59 7.21 -29.71 10.12
C GLN A 59 7.09 -31.23 10.17
N ASN A 60 6.34 -31.94 9.31
CA ASN A 60 6.39 -33.42 9.37
C ASN A 60 6.17 -34.08 8.00
N TYR A 61 7.22 -34.13 7.16
CA TYR A 61 7.41 -35.25 6.24
C TYR A 61 8.50 -36.14 6.83
N VAL A 62 8.12 -36.97 7.80
CA VAL A 62 8.88 -38.16 8.14
C VAL A 62 8.02 -39.32 7.66
N GLU A 63 8.46 -40.01 6.60
CA GLU A 63 7.84 -41.27 6.19
C GLU A 63 7.89 -42.23 7.39
N GLN A 64 6.74 -42.45 8.02
CA GLN A 64 6.60 -43.58 8.92
C GLN A 64 6.69 -44.85 8.08
N LYS A 65 7.86 -45.51 8.10
CA LYS A 65 7.95 -46.92 7.73
C LYS A 65 6.98 -47.68 8.63
N SER A 66 5.87 -48.15 8.05
CA SER A 66 5.01 -49.11 8.73
C SER A 66 5.85 -50.33 9.06
N LYS A 67 5.85 -50.69 10.35
CA LYS A 67 6.43 -51.94 10.82
C LYS A 67 5.64 -53.08 10.20
N ASP A 68 6.28 -53.89 9.37
CA ASP A 68 5.92 -55.29 9.24
C ASP A 68 6.76 -56.09 10.24
N THR A 69 6.01 -56.79 11.09
CA THR A 69 6.27 -57.85 12.07
C THR A 69 7.72 -58.24 12.39
#